data_AF-A0A843GIW5-F1
#
_entry.id   AF-A0A843GIW5-F1
#
_cell.length_a   1.000
_cell.length_b   1.000
_cell.length_c   1.000
_cell.angle_alpha   90.00
_cell.angle_beta   90.00
_cell.angle_gamma   90.00
#
_symmetry.space_group_name_H-M   'P 1'
#
loop_
_entity.id
_entity.type
_entity.pdbx_description
1 polymer ?
#
loop_
_entity_poly.entity_id
_entity_poly.type
_entity_poly.pdbx_seq_one_letter_code
_entity_poly.pdbx_strand_id
1 'polypeptide(L)'
;MEYFRSLIAKAGQKVQLVADIYPLPSSNFHYVWTVLKGKNIAKVDENGILTISKKAMPGDSFRIKTTAVAEDPFIRPKATIVDYLVQ
;
A
#
# COMPACT_ATOMS: atom_id res chain seq x y z
N MET A 1 -4.69 18.87 1.90
CA MET A 1 -4.65 18.33 0.52
C MET A 1 -3.99 16.98 0.59
N GLU A 2 -4.77 15.91 0.58
CA GLU A 2 -4.25 14.55 0.54
C GLU A 2 -3.82 14.29 -0.90
N TYR A 3 -2.52 14.19 -1.14
CA TYR A 3 -1.99 13.89 -2.47
C TYR A 3 -2.44 12.47 -2.85
N PHE A 4 -3.37 12.36 -3.80
CA PHE A 4 -3.60 11.11 -4.51
C PHE A 4 -2.30 10.77 -5.26
N ARG A 5 -1.45 9.95 -4.63
CA ARG A 5 -0.26 9.40 -5.29
C ARG A 5 -0.72 8.30 -6.23
N SER A 6 -0.77 8.62 -7.52
CA SER A 6 -0.89 7.63 -8.59
C SER A 6 0.50 7.12 -8.93
N LEU A 7 0.79 5.87 -8.60
CA LEU A 7 2.06 5.21 -8.93
C LEU A 7 1.89 4.31 -10.15
N ILE A 8 2.98 4.14 -10.90
CA ILE A 8 3.00 3.25 -12.05
C ILE A 8 3.49 1.88 -11.59
N ALA A 9 2.71 0.85 -11.91
CA ALA A 9 3.01 -0.55 -11.63
C ALA A 9 3.30 -1.29 -12.94
N LYS A 10 4.20 -2.26 -12.89
CA LYS A 10 4.46 -3.17 -14.01
C LYS A 10 3.94 -4.56 -13.68
N ALA A 11 3.30 -5.21 -14.66
CA ALA A 11 2.81 -6.56 -14.51
C ALA A 11 3.96 -7.52 -14.12
N GLY A 12 3.73 -8.36 -13.10
CA GLY A 12 4.74 -9.29 -12.60
C GLY A 12 5.84 -8.69 -11.72
N GLN A 13 5.84 -7.38 -11.49
CA GLN A 13 6.81 -6.72 -10.62
C GLN A 13 6.45 -6.93 -9.14
N LYS A 14 7.49 -7.00 -8.31
CA LYS A 14 7.38 -6.88 -6.87
C LYS A 14 7.92 -5.52 -6.45
N VAL A 15 7.15 -4.81 -5.64
CA VAL A 15 7.50 -3.48 -5.13
C VAL A 15 7.43 -3.52 -3.62
N GLN A 16 8.48 -3.07 -2.95
CA GLN A 16 8.44 -2.87 -1.51
C GLN A 16 7.79 -1.52 -1.24
N LEU A 17 6.68 -1.54 -0.49
CA LEU A 17 5.99 -0.33 -0.09
C LEU A 17 6.63 0.21 1.18
N VAL A 18 7.15 1.43 1.10
CA VAL A 18 7.66 2.15 2.26
C VAL A 18 6.60 3.15 2.70
N ALA A 19 6.16 3.04 3.95
CA ALA A 19 5.26 3.99 4.57
C ALA A 19 6.07 4.91 5.48
N ASP A 20 6.08 6.21 5.19
CA ASP A 20 6.66 7.22 6.07
C ASP A 20 5.75 7.40 7.30
N ILE A 21 6.18 6.86 8.45
CA ILE A 21 5.50 7.10 9.74
C ILE A 21 5.99 8.44 10.29
N TYR A 22 5.07 9.37 10.48
CA TYR A 22 5.32 10.63 11.16
C TYR A 22 4.32 10.79 12.30
N PRO A 23 4.75 11.02 13.55
CA PRO A 23 6.13 11.18 14.03
C PRO A 23 6.74 9.87 14.58
N LEU A 24 8.01 9.64 14.22
CA LEU A 24 9.10 8.78 14.77
C LEU A 24 8.78 7.52 15.62
N PRO A 25 9.60 6.46 15.48
CA PRO A 25 9.26 5.10 15.91
C PRO A 25 9.28 4.95 17.44
N SER A 26 8.13 5.02 18.10
CA SER A 26 7.89 4.09 19.21
C SER A 26 7.96 2.69 18.61
N SER A 27 8.90 1.86 19.07
CA SER A 27 9.42 0.65 18.41
C SER A 27 8.41 -0.43 17.98
N ASN A 28 7.11 -0.26 18.20
CA ASN A 28 6.08 -1.24 17.92
C ASN A 28 4.94 -0.65 17.06
N PHE A 29 5.24 -0.39 15.79
CA PHE A 29 4.20 -0.17 14.78
C PHE A 29 4.15 -1.38 13.85
N HIS A 30 2.95 -1.79 13.48
CA HIS A 30 2.74 -2.74 12.40
C HIS A 30 1.90 -2.11 11.29
N TYR A 31 2.18 -2.50 10.05
CA TYR A 31 1.44 -2.01 8.90
C TYR A 31 0.33 -2.99 8.53
N VAL A 32 -0.89 -2.47 8.44
CA VAL A 32 -2.01 -3.20 7.87
C VAL A 32 -2.20 -2.73 6.44
N TRP A 33 -1.89 -3.63 5.50
CA TRP A 33 -2.07 -3.41 4.08
C TRP A 33 -3.38 -4.01 3.61
N THR A 34 -4.15 -3.27 2.83
CA THR A 34 -5.44 -3.72 2.31
C THR A 34 -5.59 -3.29 0.87
N VAL A 35 -5.79 -4.25 -0.03
CA VAL A 35 -6.16 -3.96 -1.42
C VAL A 35 -7.65 -3.62 -1.45
N LEU A 36 -7.97 -2.35 -1.66
CA LEU A 36 -9.35 -1.85 -1.78
C LEU A 36 -9.97 -2.21 -3.14
N LYS A 37 -9.17 -2.15 -4.21
CA LYS A 37 -9.60 -2.45 -5.59
C LYS A 37 -8.51 -3.24 -6.30
N GLY A 38 -8.88 -4.21 -7.15
CA GLY A 38 -7.92 -4.96 -7.96
C GLY A 38 -7.27 -6.17 -7.25
N LYS A 39 -7.98 -6.80 -6.29
CA LYS A 39 -7.50 -8.00 -5.55
C LYS A 39 -7.15 -9.20 -6.47
N ASN A 40 -7.68 -9.22 -7.68
CA ASN A 40 -7.41 -10.22 -8.71
C ASN A 40 -6.05 -10.02 -9.40
N ILE A 41 -5.52 -8.79 -9.40
CA ILE A 41 -4.28 -8.41 -10.10
C ILE A 41 -3.17 -7.88 -9.18
N ALA A 42 -3.48 -7.55 -7.93
CA ALA A 42 -2.52 -7.07 -6.96
C ALA A 42 -2.73 -7.75 -5.61
N LYS A 43 -1.63 -8.17 -4.98
CA LYS A 43 -1.59 -8.69 -3.62
C LYS A 43 -0.49 -7.99 -2.85
N VAL A 44 -0.73 -7.68 -1.59
CA VAL A 44 0.25 -7.11 -0.67
C VAL A 44 0.32 -8.01 0.55
N ASP A 45 1.55 -8.32 0.95
CA ASP A 45 1.84 -9.14 2.13
C ASP A 45 1.93 -8.29 3.40
N GLU A 46 1.92 -8.91 4.58
CA GLU A 46 2.11 -8.23 5.88
C GLU A 46 3.41 -7.43 5.94
N ASN A 47 4.44 -7.89 5.24
CA ASN A 47 5.73 -7.21 5.12
C ASN A 47 5.70 -5.98 4.18
N GLY A 48 4.55 -5.64 3.59
CA GLY A 48 4.42 -4.53 2.64
C GLY A 48 5.00 -4.84 1.26
N ILE A 49 5.20 -6.12 0.93
CA ILE A 49 5.63 -6.54 -0.41
C ILE A 49 4.40 -6.59 -1.32
N LEU A 50 4.30 -5.61 -2.21
CA LEU A 50 3.30 -5.58 -3.26
C LEU A 50 3.75 -6.47 -4.43
N THR A 51 2.97 -7.51 -4.72
CA THR A 51 3.13 -8.37 -5.90
C THR A 51 2.02 -8.07 -6.89
N ILE A 52 2.41 -7.60 -8.08
CA ILE A 52 1.49 -7.39 -9.21
C ILE A 52 1.47 -8.66 -10.07
N SER A 53 0.27 -9.13 -10.38
CA SER A 53 0.06 -10.30 -11.23
C SER A 53 0.58 -10.03 -12.65
N LYS A 54 1.23 -11.03 -13.25
CA LYS A 54 1.61 -10.99 -14.68
C LYS A 54 0.40 -10.93 -15.62
N LYS A 55 -0.79 -11.29 -15.12
CA LYS A 55 -2.05 -11.20 -15.86
C LYS A 55 -2.63 -9.79 -15.90
N ALA A 56 -2.08 -8.85 -15.14
CA ALA A 56 -2.53 -7.47 -15.16
C ALA A 56 -2.24 -6.87 -16.54
N MET A 57 -3.22 -6.17 -17.09
CA MET A 57 -3.12 -5.56 -18.41
C MET A 57 -2.73 -4.07 -18.28
N PRO A 58 -2.05 -3.49 -19.27
CA PRO A 58 -1.85 -2.04 -19.33
C PRO A 58 -3.21 -1.33 -19.29
N GLY A 59 -3.35 -0.35 -18.39
CA GLY A 59 -4.61 0.36 -18.14
C GLY A 59 -5.41 -0.19 -16.95
N ASP A 60 -5.07 -1.36 -16.41
CA ASP A 60 -5.66 -1.83 -15.16
C ASP A 60 -5.27 -0.91 -14.00
N SER A 61 -6.21 -0.67 -13.09
CA SER A 61 -5.97 0.11 -11.87
C SER A 61 -6.31 -0.67 -10.62
N PHE A 62 -5.44 -0.58 -9.62
CA PHE A 62 -5.67 -1.16 -8.30
C PHE A 62 -5.38 -0.13 -7.21
N ARG A 63 -6.04 -0.29 -6.07
CA ARG A 63 -5.99 0.68 -4.98
C ARG A 63 -5.60 -0.01 -3.70
N ILE A 64 -4.61 0.53 -3.01
CA ILE A 64 -4.08 -0.03 -1.77
C ILE A 64 -4.24 1.00 -0.67
N LYS A 65 -4.80 0.56 0.45
CA LYS A 65 -4.84 1.29 1.70
C LYS A 65 -3.81 0.71 2.64
N THR A 66 -2.93 1.55 3.14
CA THR A 66 -1.97 1.23 4.18
C THR A 66 -2.41 1.94 5.43
N THR A 67 -2.55 1.22 6.54
CA THR A 67 -2.88 1.80 7.84
C THR A 67 -1.76 1.42 8.80
N ALA A 68 -1.04 2.42 9.31
CA ALA A 68 -0.06 2.18 10.36
C ALA A 68 -0.80 2.01 11.67
N VAL A 69 -0.72 0.85 12.30
CA VAL A 69 -1.36 0.58 13.60
C VAL A 69 -0.28 0.68 14.66
N ALA A 70 -0.52 1.57 15.62
CA ALA A 70 0.28 1.71 16.82
C ALA A 70 -0.23 0.77 17.90
N GLU A 71 0.66 0.22 18.71
CA GLU A 71 0.24 -0.40 19.98
C GLU A 71 -0.27 0.64 20.99
N ASP A 72 0.21 1.88 20.89
CA ASP A 72 -0.23 2.96 21.76
C ASP A 72 -1.64 3.47 21.33
N PRO A 73 -2.65 3.44 22.24
CA PRO A 73 -4.02 3.82 21.92
C PRO A 73 -4.23 5.32 21.73
N PHE A 74 -3.27 6.17 22.12
CA PHE A 74 -3.31 7.62 21.92
C PHE A 74 -2.74 8.02 20.55
N ILE A 75 -1.97 7.15 19.91
CA ILE A 75 -1.51 7.39 18.55
C ILE A 75 -2.64 7.13 17.56
N ARG A 76 -3.03 8.18 16.83
CA ARG A 76 -4.02 8.03 15.77
C ARG A 76 -3.37 7.38 14.56
N PRO A 77 -3.77 6.16 14.17
CA PRO A 77 -3.21 5.48 13.02
C PRO A 77 -3.49 6.30 11.76
N LYS A 78 -2.43 6.63 11.00
CA LYS A 78 -2.60 7.31 9.72
C LYS A 78 -2.83 6.28 8.63
N ALA A 79 -3.96 6.40 7.94
CA ALA A 79 -4.20 5.66 6.72
C ALA A 79 -3.69 6.46 5.51
N THR A 80 -2.96 5.79 4.62
CA THR A 80 -2.56 6.31 3.32
C THR A 80 -3.21 5.45 2.26
N ILE A 81 -3.82 6.09 1.27
CA ILE A 81 -4.38 5.40 0.11
C ILE A 81 -3.54 5.74 -1.11
N VAL A 82 -3.12 4.72 -1.82
CA VAL A 82 -2.30 4.82 -3.01
C VAL A 82 -3.03 4.12 -4.15
N ASP A 83 -3.15 4.83 -5.26
CA ASP A 83 -3.74 4.34 -6.48
C ASP A 83 -2.60 3.94 -7.43
N TYR A 84 -2.73 2.79 -8.09
CA TYR A 84 -1.74 2.28 -9.01
C TYR A 84 -2.35 2.07 -10.38
N LEU A 85 -1.64 2.49 -11.41
CA LEU A 85 -1.96 2.22 -12.80
C LEU A 85 -0.93 1.24 -13.37
N VAL A 86 -1.40 0.12 -13.90
CA VAL A 86 -0.57 -0.85 -14.59
C VAL A 86 -0.25 -0.31 -15.99
N GLN A 87 1.02 -0.29 -16.34
CA GLN A 87 1.51 0.02 -17.70
C GLN A 87 2.13 -1.20 -18.36
#